data_AF-A0A2W6DSH0-F1
#
_entry.id   AF-A0A2W6DSH0-F1
#
_cell.length_a   1.000
_cell.length_b   1.000
_cell.length_c   1.000
_cell.angle_alpha   90.00
_cell.angle_beta   90.00
_cell.angle_gamma   90.00
#
_symmetry.space_group_name_H-M   'P 1'
#
loop_
_entity.id
_entity.type
_entity.pdbx_description
1 polymer ?
#
loop_
_entity_poly.entity_id
_entity_poly.type
_entity_poly.pdbx_seq_one_letter_code
_entity_poly.pdbx_strand_id
1 'polypeptide(L)'
;MDDDLIGLDRNDPEVRAFSEHLDRAHRLRSGFTVEGYLSGVSDFAESVNRAEGPRRLAAVLVVVLILLGVAVTLWQVATFVLTALLG
;
A
#
# COMPACT_ATOMS: atom_id res chain seq x y z
N MET A 1 -18.02 -14.66 -10.22
CA MET A 1 -19.46 -14.42 -10.03
C MET A 1 -19.94 -15.54 -9.12
N ASP A 2 -19.87 -15.26 -7.81
CA ASP A 2 -20.68 -15.83 -6.72
C ASP A 2 -20.69 -17.35 -6.45
N ASP A 3 -19.52 -17.99 -6.32
CA ASP A 3 -19.45 -19.34 -5.74
C ASP A 3 -20.00 -19.37 -4.29
N ASP A 4 -19.89 -18.24 -3.56
CA ASP A 4 -20.39 -18.09 -2.18
C ASP A 4 -21.93 -17.96 -2.08
N LEU A 5 -22.64 -17.77 -3.20
CA LEU A 5 -24.11 -17.67 -3.25
C LEU A 5 -24.76 -18.92 -3.91
N ILE A 6 -23.97 -19.96 -4.20
CA ILE A 6 -24.47 -21.22 -4.77
C ILE A 6 -25.30 -21.96 -3.72
N GLY A 7 -26.59 -22.17 -4.02
CA GLY A 7 -27.53 -22.93 -3.17
C GLY A 7 -28.44 -22.09 -2.27
N LEU A 8 -28.29 -20.75 -2.28
CA LEU A 8 -29.16 -19.82 -1.54
C LEU A 8 -30.28 -19.28 -2.44
N ASP A 9 -31.49 -19.09 -1.90
CA ASP A 9 -32.59 -18.47 -2.65
C ASP A 9 -32.31 -16.98 -2.89
N ARG A 10 -32.09 -16.64 -4.16
CA ARG A 10 -31.77 -15.29 -4.60
C ARG A 10 -32.90 -14.27 -4.32
N ASN A 11 -34.13 -14.73 -4.13
CA ASN A 11 -35.27 -13.86 -3.83
C ASN A 11 -35.45 -13.58 -2.34
N ASP A 12 -34.67 -14.24 -1.47
CA ASP A 12 -34.72 -14.01 -0.04
C ASP A 12 -34.16 -12.61 0.30
N PRO A 13 -34.90 -11.76 1.05
CA PRO A 13 -34.39 -10.46 1.49
C PRO A 13 -33.06 -10.53 2.25
N GLU A 14 -32.78 -11.61 2.99
CA GLU A 14 -31.53 -11.78 3.73
C GLU A 14 -30.34 -12.06 2.80
N VAL A 15 -30.54 -12.87 1.75
CA VAL A 15 -29.50 -13.18 0.74
C VAL A 15 -29.13 -11.92 -0.05
N ARG A 16 -30.10 -11.04 -0.33
CA ARG A 16 -29.83 -9.74 -0.96
C ARG A 16 -28.97 -8.83 -0.07
N ALA A 17 -29.28 -8.74 1.22
CA ALA A 17 -28.49 -7.95 2.16
C ALA A 17 -27.06 -8.49 2.30
N PHE A 18 -26.88 -9.80 2.25
CA PHE A 18 -25.57 -10.45 2.25
C PHE A 18 -24.79 -10.18 0.97
N SER A 19 -25.44 -10.24 -0.20
CA SER A 19 -24.80 -9.93 -1.48
C SER A 19 -24.33 -8.46 -1.55
N GLU A 20 -25.13 -7.52 -1.04
CA GLU A 20 -24.76 -6.10 -0.96
C GLU A 20 -23.63 -5.84 0.06
N HIS A 21 -23.56 -6.67 1.11
CA HIS A 21 -22.45 -6.64 2.06
C HIS A 21 -21.16 -7.20 1.45
N LEU A 22 -21.23 -8.33 0.74
CA LEU A 22 -20.10 -8.94 0.02
C LEU A 22 -19.58 -8.03 -1.09
N ASP A 23 -20.47 -7.39 -1.84
CA ASP A 23 -20.12 -6.47 -2.92
C ASP A 23 -19.41 -5.22 -2.37
N ARG A 24 -19.80 -4.74 -1.18
CA ARG A 24 -19.05 -3.71 -0.45
C ARG A 24 -17.69 -4.22 0.05
N ALA A 25 -17.65 -5.41 0.64
CA ALA A 25 -16.40 -5.99 1.17
C ALA A 25 -15.37 -6.28 0.05
N HIS A 26 -15.82 -6.75 -1.11
CA HIS A 26 -14.98 -6.97 -2.29
C HIS A 26 -14.41 -5.67 -2.84
N ARG A 27 -15.23 -4.61 -2.92
CA ARG A 27 -14.76 -3.28 -3.35
C ARG A 27 -13.69 -2.67 -2.43
N LEU A 28 -13.70 -3.02 -1.14
CA LEU A 28 -12.67 -2.56 -0.18
C LEU A 28 -11.41 -3.46 -0.13
N ARG A 29 -11.41 -4.66 -0.72
CA ARG A 29 -10.33 -5.67 -0.59
C ARG A 29 -9.31 -5.65 -1.74
N SER A 30 -8.96 -4.48 -2.26
CA SER A 30 -7.89 -4.33 -3.26
C SER A 30 -6.52 -3.99 -2.66
N GLY A 31 -6.33 -4.12 -1.33
CA GLY A 31 -5.16 -3.60 -0.61
C GLY A 31 -4.16 -4.62 -0.06
N PHE A 32 -4.33 -5.92 -0.30
CA PHE A 32 -3.49 -6.97 0.31
C PHE A 32 -2.72 -7.85 -0.71
N THR A 33 -2.51 -7.34 -1.93
CA THR A 33 -1.65 -7.97 -2.94
C THR A 33 -0.42 -7.10 -3.20
N VAL A 34 0.71 -7.73 -3.54
CA VAL A 34 2.01 -7.07 -3.79
C VAL A 34 1.90 -5.98 -4.88
N GLU A 35 0.97 -6.15 -5.83
CA GLU A 35 0.58 -5.13 -6.83
C GLU A 35 0.12 -3.79 -6.22
N GLY A 36 -0.61 -3.83 -5.10
CA GLY A 36 -1.13 -2.64 -4.43
C GLY A 36 -0.03 -1.75 -3.83
N TYR A 37 1.09 -2.36 -3.44
CA TYR A 37 2.28 -1.62 -2.99
C TYR A 37 2.96 -0.89 -4.16
N LEU A 38 3.02 -1.49 -5.35
CA LEU A 38 3.60 -0.87 -6.55
C LEU A 38 2.71 0.24 -7.11
N SER A 39 1.39 0.02 -7.12
CA SER A 39 0.39 1.03 -7.47
C SER A 39 0.48 2.24 -6.54
N GLY A 40 0.58 2.00 -5.23
CA GLY A 40 0.75 3.07 -4.24
C GLY A 40 1.98 3.93 -4.51
N VAL A 41 3.12 3.31 -4.83
CA VAL A 41 4.37 4.05 -5.14
C VAL A 41 4.22 4.94 -6.39
N SER A 42 3.53 4.46 -7.43
CA SER A 42 3.26 5.26 -8.65
C SER A 42 2.33 6.45 -8.37
N ASP A 43 1.24 6.21 -7.64
CA ASP A 43 0.30 7.26 -7.24
C ASP A 43 0.95 8.29 -6.29
N PHE A 44 1.90 7.87 -5.46
CA PHE A 44 2.72 8.78 -4.65
C PHE A 44 3.62 9.66 -5.53
N ALA A 45 4.27 9.11 -6.55
CA ALA A 45 5.12 9.89 -7.47
C ALA A 45 4.29 10.93 -8.24
N GLU A 46 3.12 10.56 -8.73
CA GLU A 46 2.26 11.44 -9.52
C GLU A 46 1.51 12.47 -8.64
N SER A 47 1.09 12.10 -7.43
CA SER A 47 0.48 13.04 -6.47
C SER A 47 1.50 14.03 -5.88
N VAL A 48 2.78 13.69 -5.80
CA VAL A 48 3.86 14.62 -5.42
C VAL A 48 4.00 15.72 -6.46
N ASN A 49 3.85 15.39 -7.74
CA ASN A 49 3.95 16.35 -8.84
C ASN A 49 2.74 17.31 -8.93
N ARG A 50 1.56 16.92 -8.41
CA ARG A 50 0.31 17.69 -8.58
C ARG A 50 -0.12 18.56 -7.39
N ALA A 51 0.34 18.31 -6.16
CA ALA A 51 -0.05 19.14 -5.02
C ALA A 51 0.98 20.26 -4.78
N GLU A 52 0.77 21.36 -5.49
CA GLU A 52 1.55 22.58 -5.49
C GLU A 52 1.35 23.39 -4.19
N GLY A 53 2.40 23.48 -3.38
CA GLY A 53 2.43 24.39 -2.23
C GLY A 53 3.77 24.38 -1.50
N PRO A 54 4.30 25.54 -1.06
CA PRO A 54 5.65 25.63 -0.46
C PRO A 54 5.78 24.86 0.86
N ARG A 55 4.67 24.70 1.62
CA ARG A 55 4.66 23.91 2.86
C ARG A 55 4.84 22.40 2.60
N ARG A 56 4.41 21.89 1.44
CA ARG A 56 4.54 20.47 1.09
C ARG A 56 5.95 20.13 0.61
N LEU A 57 6.63 21.03 -0.08
CA LEU A 57 8.05 20.89 -0.42
C LEU A 57 8.93 20.75 0.85
N ALA A 58 8.65 21.53 1.89
CA ALA A 58 9.34 21.39 3.17
C ALA A 58 9.09 20.03 3.82
N ALA A 59 7.85 19.55 3.82
CA ALA A 59 7.52 18.22 4.35
C ALA A 59 8.18 17.08 3.56
N VAL A 60 8.16 17.15 2.22
CA VAL A 60 8.83 16.18 1.34
C VAL A 60 10.34 16.19 1.58
N LEU A 61 10.96 17.36 1.70
CA LEU A 61 12.37 17.49 1.99
C LEU A 61 12.73 16.83 3.33
N VAL A 62 11.94 17.05 4.38
CA VAL A 62 12.15 16.41 5.69
C VAL A 62 12.06 14.89 5.58
N VAL A 63 11.04 14.37 4.90
CA VAL A 63 10.88 12.94 4.68
C VAL A 63 12.08 12.36 3.92
N VAL A 64 12.51 13.02 2.85
CA VAL A 64 13.69 12.60 2.07
C VAL A 64 14.95 12.59 2.93
N LEU A 65 15.16 13.61 3.77
CA LEU A 65 16.31 13.66 4.69
C LEU A 65 16.28 12.52 5.71
N ILE A 66 15.10 12.19 6.26
CA ILE A 66 14.93 11.06 7.18
C ILE A 66 15.26 9.75 6.45
N LEU A 67 14.69 9.54 5.27
CA LEU A 67 14.94 8.33 4.47
C LEU A 67 16.42 8.19 4.10
N LEU A 68 17.09 9.29 3.77
CA LEU A 68 18.53 9.31 3.49
C LEU A 68 19.35 8.90 4.73
N GLY A 69 19.02 9.42 5.91
CA GLY A 69 19.66 9.01 7.16
C GLY A 69 19.49 7.51 7.45
N VAL A 70 18.28 6.97 7.23
CA VAL A 70 18.02 5.53 7.37
C VAL A 70 18.83 4.73 6.35
N ALA A 71 18.88 5.14 5.10
CA ALA A 71 19.63 4.46 4.05
C ALA A 71 21.14 4.42 4.35
N VAL A 72 21.72 5.53 4.82
CA VAL A 72 23.12 5.59 5.27
C VAL A 72 23.35 4.63 6.44
N THR A 73 22.43 4.58 7.40
CA THR A 73 22.52 3.67 8.55
C THR A 73 22.52 2.21 8.10
N LEU A 74 21.60 1.84 7.21
CA LEU A 74 21.54 0.49 6.64
C LEU A 74 22.82 0.14 5.89
N TRP A 75 23.36 1.09 5.11
CA TRP A 75 24.63 0.90 4.40
C TRP A 75 25.78 0.62 5.37
N GLN A 76 25.91 1.39 6.45
CA GLN A 76 26.95 1.18 7.47
C GLN A 76 26.82 -0.17 8.17
N VAL A 77 25.60 -0.60 8.49
CA VAL A 77 25.37 -1.92 9.09
C VAL A 77 25.73 -3.02 8.09
N ALA A 78 25.31 -2.88 6.84
CA ALA A 78 25.61 -3.85 5.79
C ALA A 78 27.12 -3.99 5.54
N THR A 79 27.84 -2.86 5.43
CA THR A 79 29.31 -2.87 5.27
C THR A 79 29.98 -3.48 6.49
N PHE A 80 29.57 -3.12 7.70
CA PHE A 80 30.09 -3.71 8.93
C PHE A 80 29.95 -5.23 8.95
N VAL A 81 28.74 -5.74 8.70
CA VAL A 81 28.47 -7.18 8.66
C VAL A 81 29.29 -7.85 7.56
N LEU A 82 29.33 -7.28 6.36
CA LEU A 82 30.09 -7.83 5.24
C LEU A 82 31.59 -7.90 5.56
N THR A 83 32.16 -6.85 6.14
CA THR A 83 33.56 -6.83 6.56
C THR A 83 33.85 -7.81 7.70
N ALA A 84 32.92 -8.00 8.63
CA ALA A 84 33.08 -8.94 9.74
C ALA A 84 32.97 -10.41 9.29
N LEU A 85 32.29 -10.68 8.18
CA LEU A 85 32.14 -12.03 7.63
C LEU A 85 33.22 -12.41 6.61
N LEU A 86 33.73 -11.43 5.85
CA LEU A 86 34.71 -11.65 4.77
C LEU A 86 36.15 -11.26 5.13
N GLY A 87 36.34 -10.53 6.23
CA GLY A 87 37.65 -10.17 6.79
C GLY A 87 38.01 -11.07 7.96
#